data_AF-A0A3C0GLB4-F1
#
_entry.id   AF-A0A3C0GLB4-F1
#
_cell.length_a   1.000
_cell.length_b   1.000
_cell.length_c   1.000
_cell.angle_alpha   90.00
_cell.angle_beta   90.00
_cell.angle_gamma   90.00
#
_symmetry.space_group_name_H-M   'P 1'
#
loop_
_entity.id
_entity.type
_entity.pdbx_description
1 polymer ?
#
loop_
_entity_poly.entity_id
_entity_poly.type
_entity_poly.pdbx_seq_one_letter_code
_entity_poly.pdbx_strand_id
1 'polypeptide(L)'
;MKFGIIFNDGSLTVEDFKKECQKEKWLPLTVLREKATGDTHVPVFNNSNTAHNFMKRNFNTDEHACGIIILMEEDIAEFASKGWKVMPMKYPRRFLANHPEYDLDVEVFEIKEEPELSSYSKV
;
A
#
# COMPACT_ATOMS: atom_id res chain seq x y z
N MET A 1 -7.81 2.40 -14.06
CA MET A 1 -7.68 2.60 -12.60
C MET A 1 -6.74 1.56 -12.04
N LYS A 2 -5.76 2.01 -11.27
CA LYS A 2 -4.78 1.18 -10.57
C LYS A 2 -4.97 1.40 -9.08
N PHE A 3 -4.74 0.39 -8.27
CA PHE A 3 -4.94 0.47 -6.84
C PHE A 3 -3.65 0.12 -6.10
N GLY A 4 -3.37 0.86 -5.03
CA GLY A 4 -2.32 0.59 -4.05
C GLY A 4 -2.93 0.27 -2.68
N ILE A 5 -2.10 -0.21 -1.76
CA ILE A 5 -2.53 -0.51 -0.39
C ILE A 5 -1.80 0.42 0.56
N ILE A 6 -2.55 1.04 1.45
CA ILE A 6 -2.01 1.78 2.59
C ILE A 6 -2.06 0.88 3.82
N PHE A 7 -0.94 0.79 4.51
CA PHE A 7 -0.84 0.03 5.74
C PHE A 7 -0.12 0.88 6.77
N ASN A 8 -0.66 0.89 7.97
CA ASN A 8 -0.07 1.55 9.11
C ASN A 8 0.09 0.50 10.20
N ASP A 9 1.30 0.35 10.72
CA ASP A 9 1.68 -0.65 11.74
C ASP A 9 1.16 -0.32 13.14
N GLY A 10 0.29 0.68 13.27
CA GLY A 10 -0.27 1.15 14.53
C GLY A 10 0.41 2.40 15.07
N SER A 11 1.40 2.94 14.37
CA SER A 11 2.05 4.21 14.74
C SER A 11 1.16 5.43 14.52
N LEU A 12 0.19 5.36 13.59
CA LEU A 12 -0.75 6.43 13.30
C LEU A 12 -2.18 6.05 13.72
N THR A 13 -2.97 7.00 14.19
CA THR A 13 -4.41 6.80 14.38
C THR A 13 -5.16 7.05 13.07
N VAL A 14 -6.42 6.60 12.98
CA VAL A 14 -7.29 6.91 11.83
C VAL A 14 -7.50 8.42 11.68
N GLU A 15 -7.47 9.19 12.77
CA GLU A 15 -7.53 10.65 12.73
C GLU A 15 -6.26 11.26 12.14
N ASP A 16 -5.08 10.74 12.49
CA ASP A 16 -3.80 11.20 11.91
C ASP A 16 -3.76 10.92 10.41
N PHE A 17 -4.31 9.78 9.99
CA PHE A 17 -4.44 9.44 8.57
C PHE A 17 -5.33 10.44 7.81
N LYS A 18 -6.44 10.87 8.41
CA LYS A 18 -7.38 11.83 7.80
C LYS A 18 -6.91 13.28 7.88
N LYS A 19 -6.17 13.65 8.92
CA LYS A 19 -5.79 15.05 9.18
C LYS A 19 -4.40 15.38 8.64
N GLU A 20 -3.43 14.51 8.86
CA GLU A 20 -2.02 14.76 8.54
C GLU A 20 -1.71 14.18 7.16
N CYS A 21 -1.94 12.88 6.97
CA CYS A 21 -1.59 12.19 5.72
C CYS A 21 -2.40 12.68 4.51
N GLN A 22 -3.69 13.00 4.68
CA GLN A 22 -4.52 13.49 3.58
C GLN A 22 -4.22 14.95 3.22
N LYS A 23 -3.92 15.83 4.19
CA LYS A 23 -3.65 17.25 3.95
C LYS A 23 -2.23 17.52 3.50
N GLU A 24 -1.27 16.84 4.11
CA GLU A 24 0.14 16.92 3.74
C GLU A 24 0.47 16.01 2.56
N LYS A 25 -0.51 15.19 2.13
CA LYS A 25 -0.44 14.28 0.98
C LYS A 25 0.61 13.19 1.12
N TRP A 26 0.99 12.81 2.33
CA TRP A 26 1.98 11.77 2.58
C TRP A 26 1.29 10.52 3.09
N LEU A 27 1.40 9.42 2.36
CA LEU A 27 0.75 8.16 2.67
C LEU A 27 1.76 7.03 2.93
N PRO A 28 1.51 6.18 3.94
CA PRO A 28 2.28 4.97 4.14
C PRO A 28 1.84 3.89 3.14
N LEU A 29 2.58 3.79 2.03
CA LEU A 29 2.32 2.86 0.94
C LEU A 29 2.97 1.52 1.23
N THR A 30 2.20 0.44 1.12
CA THR A 30 2.73 -0.92 1.20
C THR A 30 3.70 -1.19 0.06
N VAL A 31 4.86 -1.75 0.38
CA VAL A 31 5.86 -2.23 -0.57
C VAL A 31 6.30 -3.65 -0.22
N LEU A 32 6.93 -4.31 -1.19
CA LEU A 32 7.59 -5.60 -1.04
C LEU A 32 9.09 -5.41 -1.29
N ARG A 33 9.93 -5.68 -0.30
CA ARG A 33 11.39 -5.69 -0.48
C ARG A 33 11.83 -7.07 -0.90
N GLU A 34 12.47 -7.19 -2.05
CA GLU A 34 13.03 -8.45 -2.53
C GLU A 34 14.29 -8.81 -1.71
N LYS A 35 14.31 -10.00 -1.10
CA LYS A 35 15.41 -10.42 -0.20
C LYS A 35 16.75 -10.59 -0.89
N ALA A 36 16.73 -11.00 -2.15
CA ALA A 36 17.94 -11.32 -2.91
C ALA A 36 18.68 -10.07 -3.39
N THR A 37 17.94 -9.03 -3.77
CA THR A 37 18.45 -7.83 -4.45
C THR A 37 18.36 -6.57 -3.57
N GLY A 38 17.44 -6.56 -2.59
CA GLY A 38 17.05 -5.38 -1.85
C GLY A 38 16.10 -4.45 -2.61
N ASP A 39 15.63 -4.85 -3.79
CA ASP A 39 14.77 -4.01 -4.62
C ASP A 39 13.40 -3.78 -3.98
N THR A 40 12.91 -2.54 -4.07
CA THR A 40 11.58 -2.16 -3.58
C THR A 40 10.56 -2.33 -4.69
N HIS A 41 9.53 -3.12 -4.42
CA HIS A 41 8.42 -3.36 -5.34
C HIS A 41 7.11 -2.81 -4.80
N VAL A 42 6.39 -2.03 -5.60
CA VAL A 42 5.06 -1.55 -5.25
C VAL A 42 4.01 -2.52 -5.79
N PRO A 43 3.25 -3.23 -4.95
CA PRO A 43 2.15 -4.07 -5.40
C PRO A 43 1.01 -3.19 -5.94
N VAL A 44 0.72 -3.33 -7.23
CA VAL A 44 -0.33 -2.56 -7.92
C VAL A 44 -1.40 -3.49 -8.46
N PHE A 45 -2.66 -3.18 -8.17
CA PHE A 45 -3.81 -4.00 -8.52
C PHE A 45 -4.65 -3.32 -9.61
N ASN A 46 -5.26 -4.11 -10.49
CA ASN A 46 -6.21 -3.60 -11.48
C ASN A 46 -7.67 -3.70 -11.00
N ASN A 47 -7.90 -4.27 -9.80
CA ASN A 47 -9.21 -4.55 -9.26
C ASN A 47 -9.18 -4.32 -7.74
N SER A 48 -10.12 -3.51 -7.23
CA SER A 48 -10.24 -3.18 -5.81
C SER A 48 -10.52 -4.41 -4.94
N ASN A 49 -11.28 -5.39 -5.42
CA ASN A 49 -11.52 -6.65 -4.70
C ASN A 49 -10.22 -7.46 -4.54
N THR A 50 -9.34 -7.45 -5.53
CA THR A 50 -8.04 -8.12 -5.42
C THR A 50 -7.13 -7.43 -4.43
N ALA A 51 -7.10 -6.09 -4.42
CA ALA A 51 -6.38 -5.30 -3.43
C ALA A 51 -6.91 -5.56 -2.01
N HIS A 52 -8.23 -5.56 -1.83
CA HIS A 52 -8.89 -5.85 -0.56
C HIS A 52 -8.59 -7.28 -0.05
N ASN A 53 -8.62 -8.28 -0.94
CA ASN A 53 -8.28 -9.65 -0.58
C ASN A 53 -6.79 -9.82 -0.25
N PHE A 54 -5.90 -9.10 -0.93
CA PHE A 54 -4.49 -9.04 -0.52
C PHE A 54 -4.39 -8.48 0.89
N MET A 55 -5.03 -7.33 1.14
CA MET A 55 -4.95 -6.61 2.40
C MET A 55 -5.38 -7.50 3.57
N LYS A 56 -6.55 -8.13 3.48
CA LYS A 56 -7.08 -9.04 4.52
C LYS A 56 -6.23 -10.29 4.78
N ARG A 57 -5.43 -10.73 3.81
CA ARG A 57 -4.62 -11.95 3.94
C ARG A 57 -3.23 -11.67 4.51
N ASN A 58 -2.75 -10.44 4.35
CA ASN A 58 -1.37 -10.04 4.62
C ASN A 58 -1.25 -9.06 5.80
N PHE A 59 -2.33 -8.40 6.19
CA PHE A 59 -2.33 -7.48 7.32
C PHE A 59 -3.35 -7.91 8.36
N ASN A 60 -3.06 -7.62 9.63
CA ASN A 60 -4.05 -7.74 10.69
C ASN A 60 -4.98 -6.51 10.65
N THR A 61 -5.95 -6.55 9.76
CA THR A 61 -6.90 -5.43 9.56
C THR A 61 -7.81 -5.18 10.77
N ASP A 62 -7.81 -6.07 11.76
CA ASP A 62 -8.59 -5.91 12.99
C ASP A 62 -7.85 -5.06 14.03
N GLU A 63 -6.52 -5.04 13.99
CA GLU A 63 -5.66 -4.29 14.92
C GLU A 63 -5.08 -3.01 14.30
N HIS A 64 -4.92 -2.99 12.97
CA HIS A 64 -4.20 -1.94 12.26
C HIS A 64 -5.08 -1.24 11.23
N ALA A 65 -4.94 0.09 11.14
CA ALA A 65 -5.61 0.87 10.11
C ALA A 65 -5.02 0.57 8.73
N CYS A 66 -5.85 0.00 7.85
CA CYS A 66 -5.48 -0.36 6.48
C CYS A 66 -6.49 0.24 5.51
N GLY A 67 -6.09 0.44 4.26
CA GLY A 67 -6.96 0.96 3.22
C GLY A 67 -6.43 0.75 1.81
N ILE A 68 -7.24 1.15 0.84
CA ILE A 68 -6.92 1.06 -0.58
C ILE A 68 -6.95 2.47 -1.14
N ILE A 69 -5.95 2.80 -1.94
CA ILE A 69 -5.87 4.07 -2.66
C ILE A 69 -5.94 3.84 -4.15
N ILE A 70 -6.47 4.83 -4.86
CA ILE A 70 -6.42 4.87 -6.32
C ILE A 70 -5.10 5.53 -6.71
N LEU A 71 -4.36 4.87 -7.59
CA LEU A 71 -3.11 5.37 -8.16
C LEU A 71 -3.38 5.87 -9.58
N MET A 72 -2.95 7.10 -9.85
CA MET A 72 -2.96 7.69 -11.18
C MET A 72 -1.69 7.29 -11.94
N GLU A 73 -1.65 7.57 -13.25
CA GLU A 73 -0.48 7.22 -14.07
C GLU A 73 0.76 8.02 -13.65
N GLU A 74 0.55 9.26 -13.17
CA GLU A 74 1.58 10.15 -12.64
C GLU A 74 2.21 9.60 -11.36
N ASP A 75 1.42 9.01 -10.47
CA ASP A 75 1.92 8.39 -9.23
C ASP A 75 2.80 7.18 -9.56
N ILE A 76 2.39 6.40 -10.56
CA ILE A 76 3.13 5.22 -11.04
C ILE A 76 4.44 5.63 -11.71
N ALA A 77 4.45 6.73 -12.46
CA ALA A 77 5.67 7.28 -13.05
C ALA A 77 6.66 7.74 -11.97
N GLU A 78 6.16 8.24 -10.83
CA GLU A 78 7.00 8.67 -9.71
C GLU A 78 7.65 7.50 -8.96
N PHE A 79 7.02 6.34 -8.91
CA PHE A 79 7.67 5.13 -8.38
C PHE A 79 8.97 4.83 -9.12
N ALA A 80 8.95 4.93 -10.45
CA ALA A 80 10.13 4.69 -11.27
C ALA A 80 11.25 5.72 -11.00
N SER A 81 10.92 6.98 -10.75
CA SER A 81 11.93 8.01 -10.42
C SER A 81 12.58 7.80 -9.05
N LYS A 82 11.87 7.16 -8.10
CA LYS A 82 12.41 6.71 -6.80
C LYS A 82 13.15 5.36 -6.87
N GLY A 83 13.25 4.75 -8.05
CA GLY A 83 13.85 3.42 -8.24
C GLY A 83 12.95 2.25 -7.80
N TRP A 84 11.68 2.52 -7.48
CA TRP A 84 10.73 1.49 -7.11
C TRP A 84 10.15 0.79 -8.34
N LYS A 85 10.00 -0.53 -8.25
CA LYS A 85 9.51 -1.37 -9.33
C LYS A 85 8.02 -1.65 -9.16
N VAL A 86 7.22 -1.31 -10.18
CA VAL A 86 5.79 -1.67 -10.18
C VAL A 86 5.66 -3.19 -10.30
N MET A 87 4.93 -3.81 -9.38
CA MET A 87 4.61 -5.23 -9.40
C MET A 87 3.10 -5.44 -9.59
N PRO A 88 2.64 -5.76 -10.81
CA PRO A 88 1.23 -6.01 -11.06
C PRO A 88 0.73 -7.27 -10.35
N MET A 89 -0.25 -7.13 -9.48
CA MET A 89 -0.82 -8.23 -8.70
C MET A 89 -2.13 -8.73 -9.30
N LYS A 90 -2.06 -9.82 -10.08
CA LYS A 90 -3.26 -10.51 -10.63
C LYS A 90 -3.78 -11.62 -9.71
N TYR A 91 -2.89 -12.43 -9.15
CA TYR A 91 -3.19 -13.53 -8.23
C TYR A 91 -2.24 -13.49 -7.04
N PRO A 92 -2.44 -12.54 -6.11
CA PRO A 92 -1.49 -12.35 -5.04
C PRO A 92 -1.39 -13.57 -4.11
N ARG A 93 -0.16 -14.05 -3.93
CA ARG A 93 0.20 -14.98 -2.85
C ARG A 93 0.18 -14.26 -1.51
N ARG A 94 0.26 -15.02 -0.43
CA ARG A 94 0.34 -14.47 0.93
C ARG A 94 1.80 -14.09 1.21
N PHE A 95 2.06 -12.84 1.59
CA PHE A 95 3.36 -12.27 1.93
C PHE A 95 3.48 -12.00 3.44
N LEU A 96 2.76 -12.76 4.26
CA LEU A 96 2.94 -12.72 5.72
C LEU A 96 4.40 -13.02 6.11
N ALA A 97 4.73 -12.66 7.35
CA ALA A 97 6.01 -12.95 7.99
C ALA A 97 6.55 -14.34 7.57
N ASN A 98 7.76 -14.31 6.97
CA ASN A 98 8.49 -15.44 6.38
C ASN A 98 8.21 -15.81 4.90
N HIS A 99 7.75 -14.89 4.06
CA HIS A 99 7.78 -15.15 2.61
C HIS A 99 9.25 -15.36 2.14
N PRO A 100 9.55 -16.40 1.34
CA PRO A 100 10.93 -16.77 1.01
C PRO A 100 11.68 -15.71 0.19
N GLU A 101 10.95 -14.97 -0.65
CA GLU A 101 11.55 -14.06 -1.62
C GLU A 101 11.38 -12.58 -1.27
N TYR A 102 10.43 -12.25 -0.40
CA TYR A 102 10.03 -10.85 -0.16
C TYR A 102 9.76 -10.61 1.32
N ASP A 103 10.01 -9.39 1.78
CA ASP A 103 9.50 -8.87 3.04
C ASP A 103 8.43 -7.82 2.76
N LEU A 104 7.36 -7.85 3.54
CA LEU A 104 6.30 -6.85 3.50
C LEU A 104 6.74 -5.65 4.34
N ASP A 105 6.75 -4.47 3.74
CA ASP A 105 7.22 -3.24 4.37
C ASP A 105 6.35 -2.04 3.95
N VAL A 106 6.64 -0.87 4.50
CA VAL A 106 5.95 0.39 4.23
C VAL A 106 6.96 1.47 3.85
N GLU A 107 6.64 2.23 2.80
CA GLU A 107 7.39 3.41 2.40
C GLU A 107 6.46 4.63 2.43
N VAL A 108 7.02 5.81 2.74
CA VAL A 108 6.26 7.06 2.70
C VAL A 108 6.22 7.56 1.26
N PHE A 109 5.01 7.68 0.72
CA PHE A 109 4.77 8.17 -0.63
C PHE A 109 3.94 9.46 -0.61
N GLU A 110 4.43 10.47 -1.31
CA GLU A 110 3.70 11.72 -1.51
C GLU A 110 2.78 11.57 -2.73
N ILE A 111 1.47 11.72 -2.53
CA ILE A 111 0.48 11.71 -3.60
C ILE A 111 0.22 13.13 -4.08
N LYS A 112 -0.10 13.30 -5.36
CA LYS A 112 -0.33 14.65 -5.91
C LYS A 112 -1.74 15.16 -5.68
N GLU A 113 -2.71 14.27 -5.61
CA GLU A 113 -4.12 14.57 -5.38
C GLU A 113 -4.60 13.99 -4.05
N GLU A 114 -5.67 14.56 -3.49
CA GLU A 114 -6.27 13.99 -2.29
C GLU A 114 -6.83 12.60 -2.62
N PRO A 115 -6.42 11.54 -1.89
CA PRO A 115 -6.84 10.19 -2.17
C PRO A 115 -8.28 10.00 -1.67
N GLU A 116 -9.12 9.32 -2.45
CA GLU A 116 -10.39 8.84 -1.93
C GLU A 116 -10.13 7.69 -0.94
N LEU A 117 -10.17 8.01 0.35
CA LEU A 117 -10.07 7.01 1.42
C LEU A 117 -11.41 6.30 1.61
N SER A 118 -11.54 5.11 1.02
CA SER A 118 -12.61 4.18 1.42
C SER A 118 -12.15 3.39 2.65
N SER A 119 -12.49 3.88 3.83
CA SER A 119 -12.27 3.13 5.07
C SER A 119 -13.18 1.89 5.09
N TYR A 120 -12.60 0.70 5.17
CA TYR A 120 -13.32 -0.53 5.51
C TYR A 120 -13.03 -0.94 6.96
N SER A 121 -13.22 0.00 7.88
CA SER A 121 -13.33 -0.30 9.30
C SER A 121 -14.76 -0.80 9.54
N LYS A 122 -14.93 -2.03 10.03
CA LYS A 122 -16.23 -2.45 10.58
C LYS A 122 -16.50 -1.59 11.82
N VAL A 123 -17.61 -0.86 11.79
CA VAL A 123 -18.40 -0.58 13.00
C VAL A 123 -19.04 -1.89 13.45
#